data_AF-A0A1G5E4H1-F1
#
_entry.id   AF-A0A1G5E4H1-F1
#
_cell.length_a   1.000
_cell.length_b   1.000
_cell.length_c   1.000
_cell.angle_alpha   90.00
_cell.angle_beta   90.00
_cell.angle_gamma   90.00
#
_symmetry.space_group_name_H-M   'P 1'
#
loop_
_entity.id
_entity.type
_entity.pdbx_description
1 polymer ?
#
loop_
_entity_poly.entity_id
_entity_poly.type
_entity_poly.pdbx_seq_one_letter_code
_entity_poly.pdbx_strand_id
1 'polypeptide(L)'
;METIKSYLEAMFANMPNTPEVKKAKDELLTMMEDKYNEMIADGVNENTAVGTVISEFGNLDELAEDLGLEKEVEEVHEREQEIPRRFVSMEEVNDFIASRKRSGLFVGIGTLLCIISVTFPILCDTAFYSKFSDKYGVLGMFMCIAVAVAFFVFNGITGKDWDFLKKQPCQIDMATANMVREKRKDFKITRAWMHTLGILLCAFCWLPCAIIDNDVCPVLFSVGIGVLLIVYSSHVYGAYETILSLNDQNTISGRYGREEDVEYVNDRAKVIMEVYWSTVTCIYLIISFLTFRWESTWIIWPVAVIINKILRLTLTKEED
;
A
#
# COMPACT_ATOMS: atom_id res chain seq x y z
N MET A 1 27.13 -9.67 -10.73
CA MET A 1 26.11 -9.06 -11.63
C MET A 1 25.12 -8.12 -10.93
N GLU A 2 24.42 -8.54 -9.87
CA GLU A 2 23.37 -7.71 -9.21
C GLU A 2 23.87 -6.35 -8.69
N THR A 3 25.13 -6.29 -8.23
CA THR A 3 25.75 -5.05 -7.74
C THR A 3 25.86 -3.98 -8.82
N ILE A 4 26.17 -4.37 -10.07
CA ILE A 4 26.24 -3.44 -11.22
C ILE A 4 24.85 -2.88 -11.51
N LYS A 5 23.82 -3.73 -11.50
CA LYS A 5 22.42 -3.31 -11.70
C LYS A 5 21.97 -2.35 -10.60
N SER A 6 22.27 -2.66 -9.34
CA SER A 6 21.95 -1.80 -8.20
C SER A 6 22.65 -0.43 -8.28
N TYR A 7 23.92 -0.42 -8.70
CA TYR A 7 24.66 0.81 -8.92
C TYR A 7 24.03 1.67 -10.03
N LEU A 8 23.75 1.07 -11.18
CA LEU A 8 23.11 1.74 -12.31
C LEU A 8 21.72 2.28 -11.96
N GLU A 9 20.92 1.52 -11.21
CA GLU A 9 19.62 1.98 -10.70
C GLU A 9 19.75 3.18 -9.76
N ALA A 10 20.75 3.17 -8.87
CA ALA A 10 21.02 4.30 -7.99
C ALA A 10 21.46 5.55 -8.78
N MET A 11 22.30 5.37 -9.80
CA MET A 11 22.78 6.43 -10.68
C MET A 11 21.63 7.13 -11.44
N PHE A 12 20.66 6.36 -11.93
CA PHE A 12 19.51 6.88 -12.68
C PHE A 12 18.28 7.18 -11.81
N ALA A 13 18.34 6.98 -10.49
CA ALA A 13 17.16 6.99 -9.62
C ALA A 13 16.32 8.27 -9.70
N ASN A 14 16.98 9.42 -9.81
CA ASN A 14 16.34 10.74 -9.85
C ASN A 14 16.06 11.25 -11.26
N MET A 15 16.53 10.54 -12.29
CA MET A 15 16.32 10.92 -13.67
C MET A 15 14.83 10.83 -14.06
N PRO A 16 14.36 11.73 -14.93
CA PRO A 16 12.98 11.71 -15.40
C PRO A 16 12.71 10.41 -16.16
N ASN A 17 11.49 9.89 -16.02
CA ASN A 17 11.06 8.63 -16.60
C ASN A 17 10.68 8.78 -18.08
N THR A 18 11.58 9.29 -18.90
CA THR A 18 11.39 9.46 -20.35
C THR A 18 11.89 8.23 -21.12
N PRO A 19 11.42 8.01 -22.37
CA PRO A 19 11.93 6.92 -23.21
C PRO A 19 13.43 7.04 -23.48
N GLU A 20 13.93 8.27 -23.60
CA GLU A 20 15.34 8.58 -23.89
C GLU A 20 16.25 8.16 -22.72
N VAL A 21 15.88 8.53 -21.48
CA VAL A 21 16.62 8.12 -20.27
C VAL A 21 16.61 6.61 -20.08
N LYS A 22 15.47 5.93 -20.35
CA LYS A 22 15.41 4.46 -20.28
C LYS A 22 16.35 3.82 -21.29
N LYS A 23 16.33 4.30 -22.54
CA LYS A 23 17.20 3.80 -23.60
C LYS A 23 18.67 3.96 -23.24
N ALA A 24 19.07 5.13 -22.76
CA ALA A 24 20.43 5.40 -22.31
C ALA A 24 20.85 4.50 -21.13
N LYS A 25 19.94 4.28 -20.16
CA LYS A 25 20.17 3.34 -19.06
C LYS A 25 20.37 1.91 -19.56
N ASP A 26 19.56 1.43 -20.50
CA ASP A 26 19.66 0.07 -21.04
C ASP A 26 20.93 -0.11 -21.89
N GLU A 27 21.32 0.92 -22.65
CA GLU A 27 22.58 0.96 -23.39
C GLU A 27 23.78 0.90 -22.44
N LEU A 28 23.77 1.71 -21.38
CA LEU A 28 24.82 1.70 -20.37
C LEU A 28 24.89 0.37 -19.63
N LEU A 29 23.74 -0.23 -19.30
CA LEU A 29 23.69 -1.56 -18.70
C LEU A 29 24.37 -2.60 -19.59
N THR A 30 24.07 -2.57 -20.89
CA THR A 30 24.64 -3.51 -21.87
C THR A 30 26.15 -3.35 -21.93
N MET A 31 26.65 -2.10 -22.00
CA MET A 31 28.10 -1.84 -22.00
C MET A 31 28.79 -2.31 -20.71
N MET A 32 28.16 -2.10 -19.55
CA MET A 32 28.68 -2.59 -18.27
C MET A 32 28.65 -4.12 -18.17
N GLU A 33 27.61 -4.77 -18.70
CA GLU A 33 27.47 -6.22 -18.77
C GLU A 33 28.53 -6.85 -19.67
N ASP A 34 28.74 -6.31 -20.87
CA ASP A 34 29.76 -6.77 -21.81
C ASP A 34 31.16 -6.67 -21.20
N LYS A 35 31.47 -5.53 -20.56
CA LYS A 35 32.77 -5.32 -19.92
C LYS A 35 32.99 -6.24 -18.72
N TYR A 36 31.95 -6.44 -17.92
CA TYR A 36 31.99 -7.39 -16.83
C TYR A 36 32.27 -8.82 -17.34
N ASN A 37 31.55 -9.26 -18.39
CA ASN A 37 31.73 -10.59 -18.96
C ASN A 37 33.11 -10.80 -19.59
N GLU A 38 33.68 -9.78 -20.24
CA GLU A 38 35.05 -9.78 -20.75
C GLU A 38 36.05 -10.04 -19.61
N MET A 39 35.94 -9.30 -18.50
CA MET A 39 36.83 -9.48 -17.35
C MET A 39 36.70 -10.85 -16.68
N ILE A 40 35.48 -11.40 -16.62
CA ILE A 40 35.28 -12.77 -16.12
C ILE A 40 35.93 -13.79 -17.06
N ALA A 41 35.83 -13.60 -18.38
CA ALA A 41 36.49 -14.46 -19.36
C ALA A 41 38.02 -14.41 -19.26
N ASP A 42 38.57 -13.24 -18.90
CA ASP A 42 40.00 -13.04 -18.62
C ASP A 42 40.46 -13.61 -17.27
N GLY A 43 39.55 -14.22 -16.50
CA GLY A 43 39.85 -14.87 -15.23
C GLY A 43 39.95 -13.92 -14.03
N VAL A 44 39.47 -12.68 -14.17
CA VAL A 44 39.37 -11.74 -13.05
C VAL A 44 38.28 -12.19 -12.07
N ASN A 45 38.54 -12.04 -10.77
CA ASN A 45 37.55 -12.33 -9.73
C ASN A 45 36.33 -11.41 -9.86
N GLU A 46 35.12 -11.95 -9.70
CA GLU A 46 33.83 -11.21 -9.75
C GLU A 46 33.83 -9.92 -8.93
N ASN A 47 34.29 -9.94 -7.68
CA ASN A 47 34.29 -8.74 -6.84
C ASN A 47 35.24 -7.64 -7.38
N THR A 48 36.37 -8.05 -7.95
CA THR A 48 37.33 -7.13 -8.58
C THR A 48 36.79 -6.60 -9.90
N ALA A 49 36.20 -7.47 -10.72
CA ALA A 49 35.59 -7.09 -11.99
C ALA A 49 34.48 -6.05 -11.79
N VAL A 50 33.57 -6.27 -10.82
CA VAL A 50 32.52 -5.30 -10.47
C VAL A 50 33.11 -3.94 -10.08
N GLY A 51 34.13 -3.93 -9.21
CA GLY A 51 34.78 -2.69 -8.78
C GLY A 51 35.41 -1.93 -9.94
N THR A 52 36.08 -2.65 -10.85
CA THR A 52 36.69 -2.07 -12.05
C THR A 52 35.64 -1.47 -12.99
N VAL A 53 34.56 -2.20 -13.30
CA VAL A 53 33.47 -1.67 -14.16
C VAL A 53 32.89 -0.39 -13.56
N ILE A 54 32.54 -0.39 -12.27
CA ILE A 54 31.96 0.78 -11.62
C ILE A 54 32.92 1.98 -11.67
N SER A 55 34.23 1.76 -11.50
CA SER A 55 35.22 2.83 -11.57
C SER A 55 35.49 3.34 -12.98
N GLU A 56 35.34 2.51 -14.01
CA GLU A 56 35.62 2.85 -15.40
C GLU A 56 34.51 3.72 -16.01
N PHE A 57 33.25 3.42 -15.68
CA PHE A 57 32.10 4.18 -16.19
C PHE A 57 31.81 5.47 -15.41
N GLY A 58 32.39 5.68 -14.23
CA GLY A 58 32.30 6.98 -13.54
C GLY A 58 30.89 7.33 -13.06
N ASN A 59 30.60 8.63 -12.88
CA ASN A 59 29.30 9.13 -12.44
C ASN A 59 28.41 9.58 -13.62
N LEU A 60 27.15 9.91 -13.34
CA LEU A 60 26.21 10.29 -14.40
C LEU A 60 26.59 11.61 -15.08
N ASP A 61 27.22 12.51 -14.34
CA ASP A 61 27.64 13.83 -14.86
C ASP A 61 28.71 13.70 -15.93
N GLU A 62 29.64 12.75 -15.78
CA GLU A 62 30.69 12.46 -16.77
C GLU A 62 30.11 11.81 -18.03
N LEU A 63 29.07 10.97 -17.87
CA LEU A 63 28.44 10.25 -18.99
C LEU A 63 27.30 11.02 -19.66
N ALA A 64 26.85 12.15 -19.09
CA ALA A 64 25.67 12.86 -19.56
C ALA A 64 25.83 13.37 -21.00
N GLU A 65 27.01 13.87 -21.37
CA GLU A 65 27.32 14.35 -22.71
C GLU A 65 27.30 13.20 -23.73
N ASP A 66 27.98 12.09 -23.42
CA ASP A 66 28.06 10.91 -24.28
C ASP A 66 26.69 10.22 -24.51
N LEU A 67 25.83 10.26 -23.49
CA LEU A 67 24.47 9.69 -23.54
C LEU A 67 23.43 10.68 -24.09
N GLY A 68 23.80 11.94 -24.33
CA GLY A 68 22.88 12.99 -24.78
C GLY A 68 21.82 13.38 -23.76
N LEU A 69 22.13 13.26 -22.46
CA LEU A 69 21.24 13.49 -21.32
C LEU A 69 21.56 14.78 -20.54
N GLU A 70 22.33 15.70 -21.12
CA GLU A 70 22.80 16.93 -20.44
C GLU A 70 21.65 17.72 -19.80
N LYS A 71 20.54 17.87 -20.53
CA LYS A 71 19.37 18.63 -20.07
C LYS A 71 18.69 17.94 -18.91
N GLU A 72 18.52 16.62 -19.00
CA GLU A 72 17.86 15.82 -17.98
C GLU A 72 18.68 15.80 -16.67
N VAL A 73 20.01 15.75 -16.77
CA VAL A 73 20.92 15.84 -15.61
C VAL A 73 20.88 17.24 -15.00
N GLU A 74 20.89 18.30 -15.83
CA GLU A 74 20.75 19.68 -15.36
C GLU A 74 19.40 19.89 -14.64
N GLU A 75 18.31 19.37 -15.18
CA GLU A 75 16.98 19.37 -14.53
C GLU A 75 16.94 18.61 -13.21
N VAL A 76 17.75 17.56 -13.05
CA VAL A 76 17.88 16.83 -11.78
C VAL A 76 18.61 17.69 -10.76
N HIS A 77 19.73 18.31 -11.14
CA HIS A 77 20.48 19.20 -10.27
C HIS A 77 19.68 20.42 -9.81
N GLU A 78 18.92 21.04 -10.71
CA GLU A 78 18.00 22.13 -10.35
C GLU A 78 16.96 21.67 -9.33
N ARG A 79 16.33 20.51 -9.55
CA ARG A 79 15.35 19.94 -8.62
C ARG A 79 15.93 19.59 -7.26
N GLU A 80 17.14 19.04 -7.22
CA GLU A 80 17.82 18.70 -5.96
C GLU A 80 18.21 19.94 -5.15
N GLN A 81 18.55 21.05 -5.82
CA GLN A 81 18.85 22.33 -5.18
C GLN A 81 17.59 23.03 -4.66
N GLU A 82 16.49 23.03 -5.42
CA GLU A 82 15.24 23.66 -4.98
C GLU A 82 14.53 22.85 -3.89
N ILE A 83 14.53 21.52 -4.02
CA ILE A 83 13.72 20.61 -3.21
C ILE A 83 14.56 19.38 -2.82
N PRO A 84 15.41 19.49 -1.78
CA PRO A 84 16.26 18.38 -1.36
C PRO A 84 15.40 17.24 -0.81
N ARG A 85 15.54 16.05 -1.39
CA ARG A 85 14.81 14.85 -0.96
C ARG A 85 15.54 14.19 0.21
N ARG A 86 14.82 13.93 1.30
CA ARG A 86 15.38 13.16 2.42
C ARG A 86 15.46 11.68 2.03
N PHE A 87 16.66 11.13 2.05
CA PHE A 87 16.83 9.68 1.95
C PHE A 87 16.34 9.01 3.23
N VAL A 88 15.48 8.00 3.10
CA VAL A 88 14.94 7.23 4.22
C VAL A 88 15.59 5.86 4.23
N SER A 89 16.26 5.53 5.33
CA SER A 89 17.01 4.28 5.43
C SER A 89 16.10 3.06 5.58
N MET A 90 16.63 1.88 5.26
CA MET A 90 15.92 0.62 5.46
C MET A 90 15.48 0.40 6.92
N GLU A 91 16.29 0.87 7.88
CA GLU A 91 16.00 0.81 9.32
C GLU A 91 14.82 1.72 9.67
N GLU A 92 14.82 2.98 9.21
CA GLU A 92 13.71 3.92 9.41
C GLU A 92 12.41 3.40 8.80
N VAL A 93 12.47 2.75 7.63
CA VAL A 93 11.30 2.10 6.99
C VAL A 93 10.76 0.96 7.86
N ASN A 94 11.64 0.12 8.40
CA ASN A 94 11.22 -0.99 9.28
C ASN A 94 10.58 -0.47 10.56
N ASP A 95 11.15 0.57 11.16
CA ASP A 95 10.60 1.22 12.35
C ASP A 95 9.26 1.88 12.08
N PHE A 96 9.08 2.52 10.92
CA PHE A 96 7.80 3.06 10.49
C PHE A 96 6.74 1.96 10.37
N ILE A 97 7.07 0.84 9.72
CA ILE A 97 6.15 -0.29 9.55
C ILE A 97 5.78 -0.88 10.91
N ALA A 98 6.74 -1.05 11.82
CA ALA A 98 6.50 -1.55 13.17
C ALA A 98 5.61 -0.58 13.99
N SER A 99 5.90 0.72 13.90
CA SER A 99 5.09 1.79 14.49
C SER A 99 3.66 1.74 13.95
N ARG A 100 3.46 1.57 12.63
CA ARG A 100 2.13 1.46 12.01
C ARG A 100 1.38 0.20 12.39
N LYS A 101 2.05 -0.94 12.60
CA LYS A 101 1.43 -2.16 13.15
C LYS A 101 0.88 -1.91 14.55
N ARG A 102 1.70 -1.32 15.44
CA ARG A 102 1.28 -0.95 16.79
C ARG A 102 0.16 0.09 16.78
N SER A 103 0.25 1.06 15.88
CA SER A 103 -0.79 2.07 15.64
C SER A 103 -2.12 1.43 15.26
N GLY A 104 -2.11 0.51 14.29
CA GLY A 104 -3.31 -0.24 13.88
C GLY A 104 -3.92 -1.04 15.02
N LEU A 105 -3.10 -1.62 15.89
CA LEU A 105 -3.57 -2.35 17.08
C LEU A 105 -4.19 -1.40 18.12
N PHE A 106 -3.57 -0.27 18.44
CA PHE A 106 -4.15 0.70 19.38
C PHE A 106 -5.45 1.31 18.86
N VAL A 107 -5.52 1.67 17.58
CA VAL A 107 -6.76 2.19 16.97
C VAL A 107 -7.83 1.09 16.92
N GLY A 108 -7.45 -0.14 16.57
CA GLY A 108 -8.36 -1.28 16.55
C GLY A 108 -8.93 -1.60 17.94
N ILE A 109 -8.09 -1.67 18.97
CA ILE A 109 -8.50 -1.90 20.37
C ILE A 109 -9.34 -0.73 20.90
N GLY A 110 -8.95 0.51 20.61
CA GLY A 110 -9.76 1.68 20.98
C GLY A 110 -11.16 1.61 20.36
N THR A 111 -11.26 1.24 19.09
CA THR A 111 -12.55 1.10 18.39
C THR A 111 -13.37 -0.06 18.97
N LEU A 112 -12.74 -1.19 19.26
CA LEU A 112 -13.35 -2.34 19.95
C LEU A 112 -13.94 -1.93 21.31
N LEU A 113 -13.17 -1.18 22.12
CA LEU A 113 -13.62 -0.69 23.43
C LEU A 113 -14.82 0.26 23.30
N CYS A 114 -14.84 1.14 22.30
CA CYS A 114 -16.00 1.99 22.03
C CYS A 114 -17.25 1.17 21.71
N ILE A 115 -17.13 0.12 20.88
CA ILE A 115 -18.27 -0.75 20.51
C ILE A 115 -18.77 -1.55 21.72
N ILE A 116 -17.86 -2.14 22.50
CA ILE A 116 -18.19 -2.92 23.69
C ILE A 116 -18.69 -2.04 24.85
N SER A 117 -18.38 -0.74 24.87
CA SER A 117 -18.80 0.15 25.96
C SER A 117 -20.31 0.14 26.20
N VAL A 118 -21.10 -0.04 25.13
CA VAL A 118 -22.57 -0.09 25.18
C VAL A 118 -23.09 -1.36 25.86
N THR A 119 -22.27 -2.41 25.94
CA THR A 119 -22.61 -3.66 26.63
C THR A 119 -22.75 -3.48 28.13
N PHE A 120 -22.01 -2.54 28.75
CA PHE A 120 -22.02 -2.36 30.21
C PHE A 120 -23.38 -1.91 30.76
N PRO A 121 -24.04 -0.87 30.20
CA PRO A 121 -25.40 -0.52 30.59
C PRO A 121 -26.40 -1.66 30.36
N ILE A 122 -26.31 -2.36 29.23
CA ILE A 122 -27.25 -3.44 28.86
C ILE A 122 -27.13 -4.60 29.86
N LEU A 123 -25.91 -5.05 30.16
CA LEU A 123 -25.65 -6.15 31.08
C LEU A 123 -26.06 -5.80 32.51
N CYS A 124 -25.82 -4.56 32.94
CA CYS A 124 -26.22 -4.09 34.27
C CYS A 124 -27.76 -4.10 34.41
N ASP A 125 -28.49 -3.65 33.40
CA ASP A 125 -29.95 -3.63 33.40
C ASP A 125 -30.53 -5.05 33.48
N THR A 126 -30.01 -6.00 32.67
CA THR A 126 -30.52 -7.38 32.61
C THR A 126 -30.12 -8.24 33.81
N ALA A 127 -28.91 -8.08 34.34
CA ALA A 127 -28.38 -8.99 35.38
C ALA A 127 -28.75 -8.59 36.82
N PHE A 128 -28.97 -7.31 37.11
CA PHE A 128 -29.04 -6.81 38.49
C PHE A 128 -30.39 -6.22 38.92
N TYR A 129 -31.42 -6.16 38.05
CA TYR A 129 -32.84 -5.83 38.33
C TYR A 129 -33.08 -4.75 39.42
N SER A 130 -32.18 -3.78 39.56
CA SER A 130 -32.20 -2.82 40.67
C SER A 130 -31.78 -1.43 40.18
N LYS A 131 -32.45 -0.39 40.68
CA LYS A 131 -32.18 1.03 40.34
C LYS A 131 -30.75 1.52 40.65
N PHE A 132 -29.97 0.74 41.41
CA PHE A 132 -28.55 1.02 41.62
C PHE A 132 -27.70 0.64 40.41
N SER A 133 -28.18 -0.26 39.55
CA SER A 133 -27.45 -0.83 38.42
C SER A 133 -27.14 0.16 37.30
N ASP A 134 -28.08 1.05 36.98
CA ASP A 134 -27.96 1.99 35.85
C ASP A 134 -26.76 2.95 36.01
N LYS A 135 -26.50 3.40 37.24
CA LYS A 135 -25.39 4.31 37.54
C LYS A 135 -24.03 3.65 37.31
N TYR A 136 -23.89 2.38 37.68
CA TYR A 136 -22.65 1.63 37.51
C TYR A 136 -22.43 1.19 36.06
N GLY A 137 -23.50 0.86 35.34
CA GLY A 137 -23.43 0.54 33.90
C GLY A 137 -22.94 1.73 33.08
N VAL A 138 -23.51 2.92 33.32
CA VAL A 138 -23.07 4.17 32.68
C VAL A 138 -21.64 4.54 33.08
N LEU A 139 -21.25 4.36 34.35
CA LEU A 139 -19.87 4.57 34.79
C LEU A 139 -18.89 3.65 34.03
N GLY A 140 -19.22 2.36 33.88
CA GLY A 140 -18.43 1.40 33.12
C GLY A 140 -18.26 1.80 31.66
N MET A 141 -19.34 2.24 31.01
CA MET A 141 -19.32 2.75 29.63
C MET A 141 -18.32 3.90 29.48
N PHE A 142 -18.41 4.93 30.34
CA PHE A 142 -17.52 6.08 30.28
C PHE A 142 -16.06 5.72 30.58
N MET A 143 -15.81 4.76 31.46
CA MET A 143 -14.45 4.26 31.72
C MET A 143 -13.85 3.58 30.47
N CYS A 144 -14.62 2.73 29.78
CA CYS A 144 -14.16 2.12 28.53
C CYS A 144 -13.88 3.15 27.43
N ILE A 145 -14.76 4.15 27.29
CA ILE A 145 -14.56 5.25 26.34
C ILE A 145 -13.31 6.06 26.70
N ALA A 146 -13.09 6.36 27.98
CA ALA A 146 -11.90 7.10 28.42
C ALA A 146 -10.60 6.35 28.06
N VAL A 147 -10.56 5.03 28.25
CA VAL A 147 -9.42 4.20 27.84
C VAL A 147 -9.24 4.18 26.32
N ALA A 148 -10.33 4.09 25.56
CA ALA A 148 -10.28 4.15 24.10
C ALA A 148 -9.72 5.49 23.59
N VAL A 149 -10.19 6.60 24.14
CA VAL A 149 -9.69 7.95 23.81
C VAL A 149 -8.21 8.08 24.16
N ALA A 150 -7.77 7.54 25.29
CA ALA A 150 -6.35 7.54 25.66
C ALA A 150 -5.49 6.82 24.60
N PHE A 151 -5.93 5.66 24.10
CA PHE A 151 -5.25 4.97 23.00
C PHE A 151 -5.20 5.81 21.71
N PHE A 152 -6.30 6.47 21.34
CA PHE A 152 -6.33 7.31 20.14
C PHE A 152 -5.40 8.53 20.27
N VAL A 153 -5.40 9.20 21.41
CA VAL A 153 -4.53 10.37 21.66
C VAL A 153 -3.07 9.96 21.68
N PHE A 154 -2.72 8.89 22.39
CA PHE A 154 -1.35 8.38 22.43
C PHE A 154 -0.85 8.02 21.02
N ASN A 155 -1.67 7.29 20.25
CA ASN A 155 -1.36 6.96 18.88
C ASN A 155 -1.22 8.19 17.96
N GLY A 156 -2.08 9.20 18.14
CA GLY A 156 -2.01 10.45 17.40
C GLY A 156 -0.75 11.27 17.70
N ILE A 157 -0.23 11.20 18.92
CA ILE A 157 1.03 11.87 19.30
C ILE A 157 2.23 11.14 18.72
N THR A 158 2.36 9.82 18.95
CA THR A 158 3.47 9.02 18.40
C THR A 158 3.46 8.97 16.86
N GLY A 159 2.30 9.16 16.23
CA GLY A 159 2.20 9.27 14.78
C GLY A 159 2.90 10.49 14.19
N LYS A 160 3.05 11.59 14.96
CA LYS A 160 3.65 12.86 14.47
C LYS A 160 5.12 12.71 14.12
N ASP A 161 5.82 11.79 14.78
CA ASP A 161 7.24 11.52 14.51
C ASP A 161 7.47 11.07 13.06
N TRP A 162 6.43 10.52 12.41
CA TRP A 162 6.46 10.02 11.04
C TRP A 162 5.80 10.96 10.03
N ASP A 163 5.38 12.16 10.44
CA ASP A 163 4.74 13.13 9.55
C ASP A 163 5.66 13.60 8.42
N PHE A 164 6.98 13.52 8.60
CA PHE A 164 7.95 13.88 7.57
C PHE A 164 7.78 13.05 6.29
N LEU A 165 7.36 11.78 6.40
CA LEU A 165 7.08 10.91 5.25
C LEU A 165 5.94 11.42 4.36
N LYS A 166 5.10 12.33 4.88
CA LYS A 166 3.99 12.95 4.13
C LYS A 166 4.22 14.42 3.81
N LYS A 167 5.01 15.12 4.63
CA LYS A 167 5.21 16.57 4.56
C LYS A 167 6.48 16.96 3.81
N GLN A 168 7.47 16.08 3.79
CA GLN A 168 8.75 16.31 3.14
C GLN A 168 8.90 15.36 1.96
N PRO A 169 9.53 15.82 0.87
CA PRO A 169 9.89 14.95 -0.25
C PRO A 169 10.94 13.96 0.25
N CYS A 170 10.59 12.68 0.21
CA CYS A 170 11.46 11.60 0.66
C CYS A 170 11.79 10.69 -0.52
N GLN A 171 12.86 9.91 -0.39
CA GLN A 171 13.23 8.90 -1.37
C GLN A 171 13.77 7.65 -0.67
N ILE A 172 13.55 6.50 -1.29
CA ILE A 172 14.06 5.20 -0.87
C ILE A 172 14.80 4.52 -2.02
N ASP A 173 15.80 3.72 -1.67
CA ASP A 173 16.54 2.90 -2.62
C ASP A 173 15.72 1.69 -3.11
N MET A 174 16.20 1.10 -4.20
CA MET A 174 15.54 -0.04 -4.85
C MET A 174 15.49 -1.27 -3.93
N ALA A 175 16.53 -1.55 -3.14
CA ALA A 175 16.57 -2.71 -2.25
C ALA A 175 15.53 -2.57 -1.13
N THR A 176 15.43 -1.39 -0.51
CA THR A 176 14.39 -1.09 0.48
C THR A 176 12.98 -1.21 -0.12
N ALA A 177 12.75 -0.65 -1.31
CA ALA A 177 11.45 -0.75 -1.99
C ALA A 177 11.05 -2.20 -2.31
N ASN A 178 12.00 -3.02 -2.78
CA ASN A 178 11.77 -4.44 -3.08
C ASN A 178 11.46 -5.24 -1.81
N MET A 179 12.18 -4.99 -0.71
CA MET A 179 11.88 -5.59 0.59
C MET A 179 10.46 -5.24 1.07
N VAL A 180 10.04 -3.99 0.92
CA VAL A 180 8.67 -3.56 1.29
C VAL A 180 7.63 -4.21 0.39
N ARG A 181 7.90 -4.33 -0.92
CA ARG A 181 7.05 -5.03 -1.87
C ARG A 181 6.86 -6.50 -1.47
N GLU A 182 7.93 -7.18 -1.09
CA GLU A 182 7.89 -8.57 -0.63
C GLU A 182 7.02 -8.70 0.63
N LYS A 183 7.27 -7.87 1.66
CA LYS A 183 6.44 -7.84 2.88
C LYS A 183 4.97 -7.53 2.59
N ARG A 184 4.68 -6.66 1.64
CA ARG A 184 3.31 -6.34 1.19
C ARG A 184 2.66 -7.55 0.50
N LYS A 185 3.41 -8.26 -0.34
CA LYS A 185 2.95 -9.46 -1.06
C LYS A 185 2.61 -10.57 -0.07
N ASP A 186 3.48 -10.84 0.90
CA ASP A 186 3.23 -11.84 1.96
C ASP A 186 2.02 -11.46 2.81
N PHE A 187 1.88 -10.18 3.13
CA PHE A 187 0.73 -9.69 3.88
C PHE A 187 -0.58 -9.65 3.07
N LYS A 188 -0.54 -9.75 1.73
CA LYS A 188 -1.74 -9.67 0.87
C LYS A 188 -2.75 -10.78 1.21
N ILE A 189 -2.27 -12.00 1.41
CA ILE A 189 -3.11 -13.15 1.78
C ILE A 189 -3.67 -12.95 3.19
N THR A 190 -2.83 -12.58 4.15
CA THR A 190 -3.23 -12.30 5.53
C THR A 190 -4.29 -11.19 5.58
N ARG A 191 -4.10 -10.11 4.82
CA ARG A 191 -5.08 -9.02 4.67
C ARG A 191 -6.40 -9.51 4.13
N ALA A 192 -6.38 -10.32 3.08
CA ALA A 192 -7.60 -10.87 2.50
C ALA A 192 -8.39 -11.71 3.52
N TRP A 193 -7.70 -12.57 4.29
CA TRP A 193 -8.32 -13.33 5.37
C TRP A 193 -8.87 -12.43 6.49
N MET A 194 -8.10 -11.44 6.96
CA MET A 194 -8.54 -10.54 8.04
C MET A 194 -9.77 -9.71 7.64
N HIS A 195 -9.79 -9.18 6.41
CA HIS A 195 -10.97 -8.46 5.89
C HIS A 195 -12.16 -9.39 5.71
N THR A 196 -11.97 -10.57 5.11
CA THR A 196 -13.06 -11.51 4.87
C THR A 196 -13.67 -11.97 6.19
N LEU A 197 -12.83 -12.38 7.15
CA LEU A 197 -13.28 -12.79 8.47
C LEU A 197 -13.95 -11.62 9.21
N GLY A 198 -13.39 -10.41 9.14
CA GLY A 198 -13.99 -9.24 9.75
C GLY A 198 -15.36 -8.89 9.19
N ILE A 199 -15.51 -8.93 7.87
CA ILE A 199 -16.80 -8.71 7.18
C ILE A 199 -17.79 -9.81 7.54
N LEU A 200 -17.37 -11.08 7.57
CA LEU A 200 -18.22 -12.21 7.96
C LEU A 200 -18.71 -12.08 9.40
N LEU A 201 -17.83 -11.71 10.34
CA LEU A 201 -18.21 -11.46 11.74
C LEU A 201 -19.22 -10.32 11.88
N CYS A 202 -19.08 -9.26 11.08
CA CYS A 202 -20.03 -8.15 11.06
C CYS A 202 -21.37 -8.53 10.39
N ALA A 203 -21.35 -9.29 9.30
CA ALA A 203 -22.54 -9.68 8.55
C ALA A 203 -23.37 -10.76 9.26
N PHE A 204 -22.69 -11.71 9.91
CA PHE A 204 -23.31 -12.78 10.70
C PHE A 204 -23.36 -12.44 12.19
N CYS A 205 -23.31 -11.16 12.55
CA CYS A 205 -23.33 -10.73 13.95
C CYS A 205 -24.61 -11.14 14.70
N TRP A 206 -25.71 -11.40 13.97
CA TRP A 206 -26.98 -11.90 14.52
C TRP A 206 -26.97 -13.40 14.83
N LEU A 207 -26.06 -14.18 14.23
CA LEU A 207 -26.02 -15.63 14.38
C LEU A 207 -25.78 -16.07 15.84
N PRO A 208 -24.86 -15.44 16.61
CA PRO A 208 -24.75 -15.69 18.04
C PRO A 208 -26.04 -15.47 18.83
N CYS A 209 -26.82 -14.41 18.55
CA CYS A 209 -28.11 -14.18 19.21
C CYS A 209 -29.17 -15.21 18.86
N ALA A 210 -29.10 -15.83 17.69
CA ALA A 210 -30.04 -16.88 17.30
C ALA A 210 -29.78 -18.20 18.04
N ILE A 211 -28.54 -18.43 18.48
CA ILE A 211 -28.12 -19.65 19.19
C ILE A 211 -28.18 -19.47 20.70
N ILE A 212 -27.80 -18.28 21.19
CA ILE A 212 -27.75 -17.93 22.61
C ILE A 212 -28.95 -17.03 22.90
N ASP A 213 -29.92 -17.53 23.66
CA ASP A 213 -31.18 -16.82 23.97
C ASP A 213 -30.94 -15.40 24.48
N ASN A 214 -31.39 -14.41 23.69
CA ASN A 214 -31.67 -13.01 24.06
C ASN A 214 -30.54 -12.18 24.73
N ASP A 215 -29.27 -12.44 24.41
CA ASP A 215 -28.19 -11.52 24.80
C ASP A 215 -27.73 -10.67 23.61
N VAL A 216 -27.82 -9.34 23.75
CA VAL A 216 -27.30 -8.36 22.76
C VAL A 216 -25.77 -8.27 22.84
N CYS A 217 -25.18 -8.71 23.96
CA CYS A 217 -23.77 -8.62 24.25
C CYS A 217 -22.88 -9.33 23.20
N PRO A 218 -23.13 -10.61 22.82
CA PRO A 218 -22.38 -11.33 21.80
C PRO A 218 -22.29 -10.62 20.45
N VAL A 219 -23.34 -9.92 20.01
CA VAL A 219 -23.36 -9.16 18.74
C VAL A 219 -22.27 -8.09 18.74
N LEU A 220 -22.23 -7.30 19.82
CA LEU A 220 -21.29 -6.18 19.94
C LEU A 220 -19.84 -6.66 20.01
N PHE A 221 -19.58 -7.80 20.67
CA PHE A 221 -18.27 -8.43 20.65
C PHE A 221 -17.88 -8.93 19.25
N SER A 222 -18.78 -9.61 18.53
CA SER A 222 -18.51 -10.09 17.17
C SER A 222 -18.23 -8.93 16.20
N VAL A 223 -19.06 -7.88 16.22
CA VAL A 223 -18.85 -6.68 15.41
C VAL A 223 -17.54 -5.98 15.79
N GLY A 224 -17.28 -5.84 17.09
CA GLY A 224 -16.06 -5.21 17.59
C GLY A 224 -14.79 -5.92 17.13
N ILE A 225 -14.75 -7.26 17.25
CA ILE A 225 -13.62 -8.08 16.76
C ILE A 225 -13.49 -7.94 15.25
N GLY A 226 -14.60 -7.98 14.51
CA GLY A 226 -14.60 -7.82 13.07
C GLY A 226 -14.01 -6.49 12.62
N VAL A 227 -14.42 -5.39 13.26
CA VAL A 227 -13.88 -4.04 13.01
C VAL A 227 -12.40 -3.95 13.39
N LEU A 228 -11.97 -4.55 14.51
CA LEU A 228 -10.56 -4.55 14.91
C LEU A 228 -9.68 -5.19 13.82
N LEU A 229 -10.08 -6.34 13.27
CA LEU A 229 -9.34 -7.02 12.20
C LEU A 229 -9.21 -6.16 10.95
N ILE A 230 -10.30 -5.51 10.55
CA ILE A 230 -10.35 -4.61 9.38
C ILE A 230 -9.43 -3.40 9.60
N VAL A 231 -9.53 -2.75 10.76
CA VAL A 231 -8.73 -1.56 11.10
C VAL A 231 -7.24 -1.89 11.15
N TYR A 232 -6.86 -2.96 11.86
CA TYR A 232 -5.47 -3.39 11.93
C TYR A 232 -4.90 -3.66 10.54
N SER A 233 -5.60 -4.46 9.73
CA SER A 233 -5.14 -4.82 8.39
C SER A 233 -5.00 -3.59 7.49
N SER A 234 -5.93 -2.64 7.58
CA SER A 234 -5.91 -1.39 6.81
C SER A 234 -4.72 -0.51 7.16
N HIS A 235 -4.38 -0.39 8.44
CA HIS A 235 -3.22 0.39 8.89
C HIS A 235 -1.89 -0.20 8.42
N VAL A 236 -1.73 -1.52 8.52
CA VAL A 236 -0.49 -2.21 8.07
C VAL A 236 -0.32 -2.09 6.57
N TYR A 237 -1.39 -2.34 5.81
CA TYR A 237 -1.33 -2.24 4.36
C TYR A 237 -1.11 -0.80 3.88
N GLY A 238 -1.76 0.18 4.52
CA GLY A 238 -1.54 1.60 4.23
C GLY A 238 -0.10 2.05 4.53
N ALA A 239 0.60 1.42 5.47
CA ALA A 239 2.02 1.68 5.71
C ALA A 239 2.88 1.28 4.51
N TYR A 240 2.65 0.08 3.95
CA TYR A 240 3.36 -0.38 2.76
C TYR A 240 3.09 0.51 1.55
N GLU A 241 1.85 0.94 1.33
CA GLU A 241 1.52 1.88 0.25
C GLU A 241 2.19 3.23 0.44
N THR A 242 2.21 3.77 1.66
CA THR A 242 2.86 5.06 1.95
C THR A 242 4.34 5.02 1.57
N ILE A 243 5.05 3.94 1.95
CA ILE A 243 6.48 3.80 1.64
C ILE A 243 6.73 3.60 0.15
N LEU A 244 5.94 2.75 -0.52
CA LEU A 244 6.06 2.50 -1.97
C LEU A 244 5.62 3.71 -2.83
N SER A 245 4.99 4.72 -2.22
CA SER A 245 4.63 5.98 -2.87
C SER A 245 5.58 7.15 -2.55
N LEU A 246 6.67 6.93 -1.80
CA LEU A 246 7.61 8.00 -1.44
C LEU A 246 8.37 8.54 -2.64
N ASN A 247 8.83 7.65 -3.52
CA ASN A 247 9.57 8.04 -4.70
C ASN A 247 8.67 8.81 -5.69
N ASP A 248 9.25 9.78 -6.38
CA ASP A 248 8.53 10.58 -7.37
C ASP A 248 8.04 9.71 -8.52
N GLN A 249 6.76 9.77 -8.84
CA GLN A 249 6.19 8.95 -9.91
C GLN A 249 6.76 9.30 -11.28
N ASN A 250 7.30 10.52 -11.43
CA ASN A 250 7.88 10.99 -12.68
C ASN A 250 9.36 10.59 -12.85
N THR A 251 9.99 9.99 -11.84
CA THR A 251 11.40 9.54 -11.93
C THR A 251 11.48 8.02 -12.09
N ILE A 252 12.66 7.51 -12.43
CA ILE A 252 12.92 6.07 -12.52
C ILE A 252 12.65 5.37 -11.18
N SER A 253 13.08 5.98 -10.07
CA SER A 253 12.84 5.45 -8.73
C SER A 253 11.35 5.38 -8.34
N GLY A 254 10.47 6.14 -9.00
CA GLY A 254 9.02 6.08 -8.82
C GLY A 254 8.39 4.73 -9.11
N ARG A 255 9.06 3.90 -9.91
CA ARG A 255 8.60 2.54 -10.25
C ARG A 255 9.08 1.47 -9.27
N TYR A 256 9.97 1.81 -8.34
CA TYR A 256 10.47 0.85 -7.38
C TYR A 256 9.34 0.22 -6.56
N GLY A 257 9.34 -1.11 -6.51
CA GLY A 257 8.36 -1.88 -5.75
C GLY A 257 6.92 -1.83 -6.30
N ARG A 258 6.67 -1.18 -7.45
CA ARG A 258 5.37 -1.22 -8.15
C ARG A 258 5.32 -2.42 -9.09
N GLU A 259 4.12 -2.97 -9.27
CA GLU A 259 3.86 -3.86 -10.41
C GLU A 259 3.90 -2.98 -11.66
N GLU A 260 4.52 -3.45 -12.73
CA GLU A 260 4.56 -2.71 -13.99
C GLU A 260 3.12 -2.40 -14.40
N ASP A 261 2.86 -1.12 -14.66
CA ASP A 261 1.57 -0.72 -15.17
C ASP A 261 1.36 -1.45 -16.49
N VAL A 262 0.26 -2.19 -16.58
CA VAL A 262 -0.14 -2.90 -17.78
C VAL A 262 -0.21 -1.88 -18.93
N GLU A 263 0.76 -1.91 -19.85
CA GLU A 263 0.71 -1.06 -21.03
C GLU A 263 -0.48 -1.50 -21.88
N TYR A 264 -1.43 -0.59 -22.06
CA TYR A 264 -2.55 -0.83 -22.96
C TYR A 264 -2.14 -0.47 -24.38
N VAL A 265 -2.70 -1.18 -25.36
CA VAL A 265 -2.38 -0.99 -26.79
C VAL A 265 -2.56 0.47 -27.25
N ASN A 266 -3.45 1.24 -26.60
CA ASN A 266 -3.71 2.63 -26.96
C ASN A 266 -4.26 3.44 -25.76
N ASP A 267 -4.12 4.77 -25.77
CA ASP A 267 -4.61 5.67 -24.71
C ASP A 267 -6.12 5.54 -24.47
N ARG A 268 -6.89 5.29 -25.54
CA ARG A 268 -8.34 5.05 -25.46
C ARG A 268 -8.67 3.79 -24.66
N ALA A 269 -7.86 2.74 -24.78
CA ALA A 269 -8.06 1.50 -24.06
C ALA A 269 -7.83 1.70 -22.56
N LYS A 270 -6.82 2.50 -22.19
CA LYS A 270 -6.59 2.91 -20.80
C LYS A 270 -7.80 3.65 -20.22
N VAL A 271 -8.34 4.64 -20.94
CA VAL A 271 -9.54 5.39 -20.50
C VAL A 271 -10.75 4.46 -20.34
N ILE A 272 -10.98 3.54 -21.27
CA ILE A 272 -12.09 2.57 -21.18
C ILE A 272 -11.95 1.71 -19.92
N MET A 273 -10.73 1.25 -19.63
CA MET A 273 -10.44 0.40 -18.47
C MET A 273 -10.57 1.14 -17.13
N GLU A 274 -10.18 2.42 -17.08
CA GLU A 274 -10.32 3.28 -15.89
C GLU A 274 -11.79 3.56 -15.55
N VAL A 275 -12.61 3.87 -16.57
CA VAL A 275 -14.02 4.26 -16.38
C VAL A 275 -14.97 3.05 -16.24
N TYR A 276 -14.51 1.86 -16.58
CA TYR A 276 -15.31 0.63 -16.63
C TYR A 276 -16.23 0.41 -15.41
N TRP A 277 -15.66 0.42 -14.20
CA TRP A 277 -16.41 0.12 -12.98
C TRP A 277 -17.44 1.19 -12.62
N SER A 278 -17.12 2.46 -12.88
CA SER A 278 -18.07 3.56 -12.72
C SER A 278 -19.25 3.40 -13.68
N THR A 279 -18.99 3.05 -14.94
CA THR A 279 -20.04 2.80 -15.94
C THR A 279 -20.93 1.62 -15.56
N VAL A 280 -20.35 0.50 -15.12
CA VAL A 280 -21.11 -0.67 -14.66
C VAL A 280 -21.99 -0.33 -13.47
N THR A 281 -21.47 0.46 -12.52
CA THR A 281 -22.23 0.90 -11.34
C THR A 281 -23.40 1.78 -11.76
N CYS A 282 -23.20 2.73 -12.68
CA CYS A 282 -24.29 3.54 -13.24
C CYS A 282 -25.35 2.68 -13.93
N ILE A 283 -24.95 1.71 -14.76
CA ILE A 283 -25.88 0.79 -15.43
C ILE A 283 -26.67 -0.02 -14.41
N TYR A 284 -25.99 -0.60 -13.41
CA TYR A 284 -26.64 -1.35 -12.32
C TYR A 284 -27.67 -0.49 -11.59
N LEU A 285 -27.32 0.75 -11.21
CA LEU A 285 -28.23 1.64 -10.52
C LEU A 285 -29.42 2.03 -11.40
N ILE A 286 -29.20 2.46 -12.64
CA ILE A 286 -30.28 2.85 -13.57
C ILE A 286 -31.27 1.70 -13.77
N ILE A 287 -30.78 0.49 -14.05
CA ILE A 287 -31.65 -0.67 -14.28
C ILE A 287 -32.35 -1.09 -12.98
N SER A 288 -31.66 -1.07 -11.84
CA SER A 288 -32.25 -1.44 -10.55
C SER A 288 -33.34 -0.46 -10.11
N PHE A 289 -33.14 0.84 -10.33
CA PHE A 289 -34.16 1.85 -10.03
C PHE A 289 -35.33 1.83 -11.01
N LEU A 290 -35.10 1.56 -12.30
CA LEU A 290 -36.19 1.45 -13.28
C LEU A 290 -37.05 0.20 -13.08
N THR A 291 -36.43 -0.92 -12.71
CA THR A 291 -37.13 -2.20 -12.57
C THR A 291 -37.62 -2.46 -11.15
N PHE A 292 -37.04 -1.82 -10.13
CA PHE A 292 -37.23 -2.13 -8.69
C PHE A 292 -36.96 -3.59 -8.31
N ARG A 293 -36.29 -4.36 -9.19
CA ARG A 293 -36.03 -5.80 -9.03
C ARG A 293 -34.60 -6.09 -8.60
N TRP A 294 -34.25 -5.57 -7.43
CA TRP A 294 -32.92 -5.71 -6.83
C TRP A 294 -32.50 -7.18 -6.65
N GLU A 295 -33.46 -8.10 -6.53
CA GLU A 295 -33.25 -9.54 -6.44
C GLU A 295 -32.69 -10.17 -7.75
N SER A 296 -32.88 -9.51 -8.90
CA SER A 296 -32.43 -10.02 -10.20
C SER A 296 -31.32 -9.17 -10.81
N THR A 297 -31.27 -7.87 -10.54
CA THR A 297 -30.30 -6.96 -11.17
C THR A 297 -28.86 -7.14 -10.67
N TRP A 298 -28.67 -7.83 -9.54
CA TRP A 298 -27.32 -8.15 -9.04
C TRP A 298 -26.51 -9.01 -10.03
N ILE A 299 -27.16 -9.73 -10.96
CA ILE A 299 -26.49 -10.54 -11.99
C ILE A 299 -25.59 -9.71 -12.92
N ILE A 300 -25.79 -8.39 -12.97
CA ILE A 300 -24.94 -7.45 -13.69
C ILE A 300 -23.50 -7.51 -13.17
N TRP A 301 -23.29 -7.73 -11.87
CA TRP A 301 -21.95 -7.77 -11.26
C TRP A 301 -21.10 -8.95 -11.75
N PRO A 302 -21.56 -10.22 -11.68
CA PRO A 302 -20.85 -11.35 -12.28
C PRO A 302 -20.54 -11.17 -13.77
N VAL A 303 -21.52 -10.69 -14.56
CA VAL A 303 -21.34 -10.47 -16.01
C VAL A 303 -20.28 -9.40 -16.25
N ALA A 304 -20.30 -8.31 -15.48
CA ALA A 304 -19.29 -7.26 -15.57
C ALA A 304 -17.88 -7.75 -15.21
N VAL A 305 -17.72 -8.68 -14.26
CA VAL A 305 -16.40 -9.27 -13.97
C VAL A 305 -15.86 -10.02 -15.18
N ILE A 306 -16.69 -10.82 -15.86
CA ILE A 306 -16.29 -11.60 -17.04
C ILE A 306 -15.88 -10.67 -18.18
N ILE A 307 -16.71 -9.66 -18.47
CA ILE A 307 -16.42 -8.68 -19.53
C ILE A 307 -15.12 -7.92 -19.22
N ASN A 308 -14.88 -7.52 -17.96
CA ASN A 308 -13.64 -6.84 -17.58
C ASN A 308 -12.41 -7.71 -17.86
N LYS A 309 -12.50 -9.01 -17.55
CA LYS A 309 -11.41 -9.95 -17.78
C LYS A 309 -11.10 -10.10 -19.27
N ILE A 310 -12.12 -10.21 -20.11
CA ILE A 310 -11.96 -10.28 -21.57
C ILE A 310 -11.31 -8.98 -22.08
N LEU A 311 -11.84 -7.82 -21.69
CA LEU A 311 -11.30 -6.52 -22.10
C LEU A 311 -9.83 -6.36 -21.72
N ARG A 312 -9.43 -6.78 -20.50
CA ARG A 312 -8.02 -6.76 -20.09
C ARG A 312 -7.16 -7.62 -21.00
N LEU A 313 -7.57 -8.85 -21.32
CA LEU A 313 -6.79 -9.73 -22.19
C LEU A 313 -6.63 -9.18 -23.60
N THR A 314 -7.65 -8.51 -24.15
CA THR A 314 -7.62 -7.99 -25.53
C THR A 314 -6.90 -6.65 -25.66
N LEU A 315 -6.94 -5.83 -24.60
CA LEU A 315 -6.45 -4.44 -24.65
C LEU A 315 -5.06 -4.26 -24.04
N THR A 316 -4.52 -5.28 -23.38
CA THR A 316 -3.14 -5.30 -22.89
C THR A 316 -2.21 -5.54 -24.08
N LYS A 317 -1.12 -4.76 -24.15
CA LYS A 317 -0.06 -4.95 -25.14
C LYS A 317 0.68 -6.26 -24.82
N GLU A 318 0.80 -7.16 -25.79
CA GLU A 318 1.67 -8.33 -25.65
C GLU A 318 3.13 -7.85 -25.65
N GLU A 319 3.92 -8.31 -24.68
CA GLU A 319 5.37 -8.15 -24.70
C GLU A 319 5.92 -9.10 -25.78
N ASP A 320 6.34 -8.53 -26.92
CA ASP A 320 7.21 -9.20 -27.89
C ASP A 320 8.68 -9.13 -27.43
#